data_AF-A0AAU6VJ87-F1
#
_entry.id   AF-A0AAU6VJ87-F1
#
_cell.length_a   1.000
_cell.length_b   1.000
_cell.length_c   1.000
_cell.angle_alpha   90.00
_cell.angle_beta   90.00
_cell.angle_gamma   90.00
#
_symmetry.space_group_name_H-M   'P 1'
#
loop_
_entity.id
_entity.type
_entity.pdbx_description
1 polymer ?
#
loop_
_entity_poly.entity_id
_entity_poly.type
_entity_poly.pdbx_seq_one_letter_code
_entity_poly.pdbx_strand_id
1 'polypeptide(L)' 'MKALIYETLIKLASKDPGQHAQIRQNLYDHLGLPFEKQLTLYSQALGPAGSGKLENEQAMSNAVESVIKLLETPEH' A
#
# COMPACT_ATOMS: atom_id res chain seq x y z
N MET A 1 4.92 -10.50 -0.55
CA MET A 1 4.02 -9.40 -0.13
C MET A 1 4.79 -8.13 0.27
N LYS A 2 5.70 -8.17 1.26
CA LYS A 2 6.45 -6.99 1.74
C LYS A 2 7.11 -6.15 0.66
N ALA A 3 7.99 -6.75 -0.14
CA ALA A 3 8.72 -6.06 -1.20
C ALA A 3 7.77 -5.41 -2.23
N LEU A 4 6.74 -6.15 -2.67
CA LEU A 4 5.77 -5.66 -3.65
C LEU A 4 4.97 -4.44 -3.14
N ILE A 5 4.54 -4.46 -1.87
CA ILE A 5 3.86 -3.30 -1.27
C ILE A 5 4.84 -2.12 -1.21
N TYR A 6 6.06 -2.32 -0.72
CA TYR A 6 7.06 -1.26 -0.60
C TYR A 6 7.40 -0.61 -1.95
N GLU A 7 7.65 -1.41 -2.99
CA GLU A 7 7.85 -0.94 -4.37
C GLU A 7 6.65 -0.14 -4.88
N THR A 8 5.44 -0.54 -4.51
CA THR A 8 4.22 0.19 -4.87
C THR A 8 4.14 1.55 -4.17
N LEU A 9 4.56 1.66 -2.91
CA LEU A 9 4.63 2.95 -2.21
C LEU A 9 5.62 3.89 -2.90
N ILE A 10 6.78 3.38 -3.31
CA ILE A 10 7.77 4.17 -4.09
C ILE A 10 7.14 4.68 -5.38
N LYS A 11 6.44 3.82 -6.13
CA LYS A 11 5.75 4.21 -7.38
C LYS A 11 4.69 5.29 -7.11
N LEU A 12 3.89 5.15 -6.06
CA LEU A 12 2.87 6.15 -5.71
C LEU A 12 3.49 7.49 -5.28
N ALA A 13 4.60 7.47 -4.56
CA ALA A 13 5.28 8.69 -4.11
C ALA A 13 6.02 9.42 -5.26
N SER A 14 6.41 8.71 -6.33
CA SER A 14 7.25 9.26 -7.41
C SER A 14 6.52 9.51 -8.74
N LYS A 15 5.33 8.96 -8.95
CA LYS A 15 4.56 9.08 -10.19
C LYS A 15 3.42 10.09 -10.07
N ASP A 16 2.96 10.59 -11.21
CA ASP A 16 1.84 11.53 -11.29
C ASP A 16 0.54 10.95 -10.71
N PRO A 17 -0.30 11.77 -10.06
CA PRO A 17 -1.59 11.35 -9.51
C PRO A 17 -2.51 10.63 -10.51
N GLY A 18 -2.43 10.98 -11.80
CA GLY A 18 -3.21 10.31 -12.86
C GLY A 18 -2.89 8.83 -13.03
N GLN A 19 -1.70 8.37 -12.61
CA GLN A 19 -1.29 6.97 -12.67
C GLN A 19 -1.59 6.21 -11.38
N HIS A 20 -1.91 6.90 -10.28
CA HIS A 20 -2.05 6.28 -8.96
C HIS A 20 -3.17 5.24 -8.91
N ALA A 21 -4.28 5.47 -9.61
CA ALA A 21 -5.38 4.51 -9.68
C ALA A 21 -4.92 3.18 -10.28
N GLN A 22 -4.22 3.21 -11.43
CA GLN A 22 -3.71 2.00 -12.08
C GLN A 22 -2.63 1.31 -11.23
N ILE A 23 -1.74 2.07 -10.60
CA ILE A 23 -0.70 1.53 -9.71
C ILE A 23 -1.34 0.75 -8.55
N ARG A 24 -2.38 1.31 -7.91
CA ARG A 24 -3.12 0.61 -6.85
C ARG A 24 -3.86 -0.63 -7.38
N GLN A 25 -4.53 -0.51 -8.52
CA GLN A 25 -5.28 -1.62 -9.11
C GLN A 25 -4.36 -2.82 -9.42
N ASN A 26 -3.20 -2.57 -10.03
CA ASN A 26 -2.21 -3.62 -10.32
C ASN A 26 -1.76 -4.35 -9.06
N LEU A 27 -1.63 -3.65 -7.93
CA LEU A 27 -1.27 -4.29 -6.66
C LEU A 27 -2.41 -5.17 -6.13
N TYR A 28 -3.65 -4.69 -6.19
CA TYR A 28 -4.80 -5.49 -5.76
C TYR A 28 -4.98 -6.76 -6.60
N ASP A 29 -4.86 -6.64 -7.93
CA ASP A 29 -4.95 -7.78 -8.85
C ASP A 29 -3.86 -8.81 -8.57
N HIS A 30 -2.63 -8.36 -8.29
CA HIS A 30 -1.51 -9.24 -7.98
C HIS A 30 -1.68 -9.95 -6.62
N LEU A 31 -2.20 -9.26 -5.61
CA LEU A 31 -2.34 -9.83 -4.27
C LEU A 31 -3.61 -10.67 -4.10
N GLY A 32 -4.62 -10.51 -4.95
CA GLY A 32 -5.87 -11.28 -4.89
C GLY A 32 -6.60 -11.12 -3.55
N LEU A 33 -6.48 -9.96 -2.91
CA LEU A 33 -7.03 -9.73 -1.57
C LEU A 33 -8.56 -9.51 -1.60
N PRO A 34 -9.31 -9.98 -0.57
CA PRO A 34 -10.68 -9.56 -0.31
C PRO A 34 -10.80 -8.04 -0.13
N PHE A 35 -12.00 -7.51 -0.33
CA PHE A 35 -12.26 -6.07 -0.29
C PHE A 35 -11.84 -5.42 1.03
N GLU A 36 -12.11 -6.06 2.17
CA GLU A 36 -11.76 -5.60 3.52
C GLU A 36 -10.24 -5.40 3.67
N LYS A 37 -9.48 -6.36 3.13
CA LYS A 37 -8.02 -6.32 3.11
C LYS A 37 -7.48 -5.28 2.12
N GLN A 38 -8.15 -5.08 0.98
CA GLN A 38 -7.82 -3.98 0.07
C GLN A 38 -8.05 -2.61 0.72
N LEU A 39 -9.15 -2.43 1.44
CA LEU A 39 -9.47 -1.20 2.17
C LEU A 39 -8.44 -0.93 3.29
N THR A 40 -8.05 -1.96 4.02
CA THR A 40 -6.97 -1.89 5.02
C THR A 40 -5.66 -1.47 4.36
N LEU A 41 -5.29 -2.11 3.25
CA LEU A 41 -4.08 -1.78 2.50
C LEU A 41 -4.09 -0.33 1.98
N TYR A 42 -5.23 0.12 1.48
CA TYR A 42 -5.42 1.49 1.03
C TYR A 42 -5.22 2.50 2.15
N SER A 43 -5.99 2.35 3.23
CA SER A 43 -6.04 3.34 4.31
C SER A 43 -4.71 3.47 5.06
N GLN A 44 -4.01 2.35 5.26
CA GLN A 44 -2.78 2.30 6.06
C GLN A 44 -1.52 2.62 5.26
N ALA A 45 -1.48 2.36 3.95
CA ALA A 45 -0.26 2.49 3.17
C ALA A 45 -0.45 3.22 1.83
N LEU A 46 -1.34 2.75 0.95
CA LEU A 46 -1.40 3.28 -0.43
C LEU A 46 -1.93 4.71 -0.52
N GLY A 47 -2.95 5.05 0.27
CA GLY A 47 -3.49 6.39 0.39
C GLY A 47 -2.44 7.38 0.92
N PRO A 48 -1.83 7.12 2.09
CA PRO A 48 -0.74 7.94 2.63
C PRO A 48 0.44 8.14 1.66
N ALA A 49 0.87 7.07 0.97
CA ALA A 49 1.94 7.17 -0.03
C ALA A 49 1.55 8.08 -1.20
N GLY A 50 0.37 7.87 -1.80
CA GLY A 50 -0.10 8.68 -2.92
C GLY A 50 -0.40 10.14 -2.56
N SER A 51 -0.69 10.45 -1.29
CA SER A 51 -0.87 11.83 -0.82
C SER A 51 0.42 12.50 -0.34
N GLY A 52 1.58 11.83 -0.45
CA GLY A 52 2.87 12.37 0.01
C GLY A 52 3.07 12.40 1.53
N LYS A 53 2.26 11.67 2.31
CA LYS A 53 2.37 11.62 3.79
C LYS A 53 3.48 10.70 4.30
N LEU A 54 4.04 9.86 3.43
CA LEU A 54 5.17 8.99 3.74
C LEU A 54 6.44 9.64 3.18
N GLU A 55 7.01 10.56 3.95
CA GLU A 55 8.04 11.51 3.50
C GLU A 55 9.44 10.89 3.36
N ASN A 56 9.69 9.71 3.93
CA ASN A 56 11.00 9.08 3.94
C ASN A 56 10.93 7.55 3.98
N GLU A 57 12.07 6.90 3.75
CA GLU A 57 12.19 5.44 3.70
C GLU A 57 11.74 4.76 5.01
N GLN A 58 12.01 5.37 6.16
CA GLN A 58 11.60 4.85 7.46
C GLN A 58 10.08 4.86 7.61
N ALA A 59 9.41 5.96 7.22
CA ALA A 59 7.96 6.07 7.23
C ALA A 59 7.32 5.04 6.28
N MET A 60 7.88 4.84 5.09
CA MET A 60 7.44 3.79 4.17
C MET A 60 7.63 2.39 4.76
N SER A 61 8.79 2.09 5.32
CA SER A 61 9.07 0.77 5.92
C SER A 61 8.10 0.48 7.08
N ASN A 62 7.85 1.46 7.94
CA ASN A 62 6.90 1.33 9.05
C ASN A 62 5.47 1.08 8.56
N ALA A 63 5.02 1.80 7.54
CA ALA A 63 3.69 1.61 6.95
C ALA A 63 3.54 0.20 6.36
N VAL A 64 4.57 -0.31 5.67
CA VAL A 64 4.58 -1.66 5.12
C VAL A 64 4.53 -2.71 6.23
N GLU A 65 5.31 -2.56 7.29
CA GLU A 65 5.30 -3.52 8.40
C GLU A 65 3.97 -3.53 9.16
N SER A 66 3.39 -2.36 9.39
CA SER A 66 2.08 -2.23 10.02
C SER A 66 1.00 -2.92 9.20
N VAL A 67 0.94 -2.63 7.89
CA VAL A 67 -0.13 -3.16 7.04
C VAL A 67 -0.02 -4.66 6.84
N ILE A 68 1.19 -5.23 6.76
CA ILE A 68 1.37 -6.69 6.68
C ILE A 68 0.81 -7.39 7.92
N LYS A 69 1.12 -6.88 9.11
CA LYS A 69 0.58 -7.45 10.36
C LYS A 69 -0.95 -7.46 10.35
N LEU A 70 -1.57 -6.37 9.89
CA LEU A 70 -3.02 -6.26 9.78
C LEU A 70 -3.59 -7.23 8.73
N LEU A 71 -2.92 -7.41 7.60
CA LEU A 71 -3.35 -8.33 6.54
C LEU A 71 -3.21 -9.81 6.94
N GLU A 72 -2.27 -10.14 7.81
CA GLU A 72 -2.01 -11.49 8.32
C GLU A 72 -2.85 -11.85 9.55
N THR A 73 -3.43 -10.85 10.23
CA THR A 73 -4.32 -11.09 11.37
C THR A 73 -5.65 -11.68 10.86
N PRO A 74 -6.10 -12.84 11.38
CA PRO A 74 -7.39 -13.41 11.02
C PRO A 74 -8.52 -12.46 11.43
N GLU A 75 -9.54 -12.34 10.57
CA GLU A 75 -10.77 -11.62 10.93
C GLU A 75 -11.51 -12.43 12.02
N HIS A 76 -11.92 -11.75 13.09
CA HIS A 76 -12.62 -12.35 14.24
C HIS A 76 -14.07 -12.72 13.93
#